data_AF-A0A928X6R4-F1
#
_entry.id   AF-A0A928X6R4-F1
#
_cell.length_a   1.000
_cell.length_b   1.000
_cell.length_c   1.000
_cell.angle_alpha   90.00
_cell.angle_beta   90.00
_cell.angle_gamma   90.00
#
_symmetry.space_group_name_H-M   'P 1'
#
loop_
_entity.id
_entity.type
_entity.pdbx_description
1 polymer ?
#
loop_
_entity_poly.entity_id
_entity_poly.type
_entity_poly.pdbx_seq_one_letter_code
_entity_poly.pdbx_strand_id
1 'polypeptide(L)'
;MKKLVIKTALITVVSIIGAVIIAFGAFAMFAPKSVASFFDGVGGYSASVFFYERQYEKTEDFSDLVVLVDKIDDFSDADIAKKYLKIFIEHQEFENYCAGKMATKGVSLAEYYLGRYEDLQ
;
A
#
# COMPACT_ATOMS: atom_id res chain seq x y z
N MET A 1 -40.80 18.57 21.50
CA MET A 1 -40.67 17.59 20.38
C MET A 1 -39.38 17.76 19.56
N LYS A 2 -38.99 18.97 19.13
CA LYS A 2 -37.72 19.20 18.39
C LYS A 2 -36.46 18.65 19.08
N LYS A 3 -36.33 18.80 20.41
CA LYS A 3 -35.20 18.26 21.20
C LYS A 3 -35.08 16.72 21.17
N LEU A 4 -36.19 15.99 21.05
CA LEU A 4 -36.18 14.53 21.00
C LEU A 4 -35.69 14.05 19.63
N VAL A 5 -36.21 14.65 18.55
CA VAL A 5 -35.79 14.33 17.17
C VAL A 5 -34.30 14.57 16.97
N ILE A 6 -33.77 15.68 17.48
CA ILE A 6 -32.33 15.99 17.40
C ILE A 6 -31.49 14.96 18.16
N LYS A 7 -31.89 14.58 19.39
CA LYS A 7 -31.15 13.58 20.18
C LYS A 7 -31.14 12.21 19.51
N THR A 8 -32.28 11.76 19.00
CA THR A 8 -32.38 10.46 18.32
C THR A 8 -31.54 10.45 17.05
N ALA A 9 -31.63 11.50 16.22
CA ALA A 9 -30.82 11.61 15.00
C ALA A 9 -29.32 11.57 15.30
N LEU A 10 -28.88 12.26 16.36
CA LEU A 10 -27.47 12.29 16.76
C LEU A 10 -26.98 10.91 17.23
N ILE A 11 -27.79 10.20 18.02
CA ILE A 11 -27.47 8.82 18.44
C ILE A 11 -27.37 7.91 17.23
N THR A 12 -28.34 7.97 16.30
CA THR A 12 -28.32 7.15 15.09
C THR A 12 -27.07 7.41 14.24
N VAL A 13 -26.70 8.68 14.04
CA VAL A 13 -25.48 9.04 13.29
C VAL A 13 -24.24 8.49 13.99
N VAL A 14 -24.10 8.67 15.31
CA VAL A 14 -22.96 8.14 16.07
C VAL A 14 -22.91 6.62 16.01
N SER A 15 -24.05 5.93 16.13
CA SER A 15 -24.11 4.48 16.02
C SER A 15 -23.68 3.98 14.63
N ILE A 16 -24.10 4.66 13.56
CA ILE A 16 -23.70 4.32 12.19
C ILE A 16 -22.20 4.55 12.01
N ILE A 17 -21.67 5.71 12.44
CA ILE A 17 -20.24 6.01 12.37
C ILE A 17 -19.46 4.95 13.15
N GLY A 18 -19.91 4.57 14.35
CA GLY A 18 -19.30 3.52 15.15
C GLY A 18 -19.27 2.17 14.43
N ALA A 19 -20.37 1.76 13.81
CA ALA A 19 -20.44 0.52 13.04
C ALA A 19 -19.49 0.55 11.82
N VAL A 20 -19.39 1.69 11.12
CA VAL A 20 -18.47 1.87 9.98
C VAL A 20 -17.02 1.77 10.41
N ILE A 21 -16.63 2.38 11.54
CA ILE A 21 -15.26 2.29 12.07
C ILE A 21 -14.91 0.83 12.41
N ILE A 22 -15.82 0.09 13.04
CA ILE A 22 -15.60 -1.33 13.38
C ILE A 22 -15.42 -2.16 12.10
N ALA A 23 -16.29 -1.96 11.12
CA ALA A 23 -16.19 -2.65 9.83
C ALA A 23 -14.86 -2.33 9.13
N PHE A 24 -14.47 -1.05 9.08
CA PHE A 24 -13.20 -0.63 8.50
C PHE A 24 -12.00 -1.25 9.22
N GLY A 25 -12.01 -1.29 10.56
CA GLY A 25 -10.97 -1.96 11.35
C GLY A 25 -10.85 -3.45 11.04
N ALA A 26 -11.99 -4.14 10.84
CA ALA A 26 -12.00 -5.53 10.41
C ALA A 26 -11.38 -5.71 9.02
N PHE A 27 -11.75 -4.86 8.04
CA PHE A 27 -11.16 -4.91 6.70
C PHE A 27 -9.65 -4.62 6.71
N ALA A 28 -9.22 -3.64 7.49
CA ALA A 28 -7.80 -3.30 7.68
C ALA A 28 -6.98 -4.49 8.19
N MET A 29 -7.56 -5.36 9.02
CA MET A 29 -6.87 -6.53 9.58
C MET A 29 -6.91 -7.75 8.64
N PHE A 30 -8.08 -8.04 8.05
CA PHE A 30 -8.26 -9.28 7.29
C PHE A 30 -7.92 -9.12 5.80
N ALA A 31 -8.16 -7.94 5.22
CA ALA A 31 -7.99 -7.66 3.80
C ALA A 31 -7.25 -6.33 3.55
N PRO A 32 -5.99 -6.20 4.02
CA PRO A 32 -5.25 -4.94 3.89
C PRO A 32 -5.10 -4.50 2.44
N LYS A 33 -4.91 -5.43 1.48
CA LYS A 33 -4.89 -5.12 0.03
C LYS A 33 -6.13 -4.37 -0.46
N SER A 34 -7.32 -4.77 -0.02
CA SER A 34 -8.57 -4.09 -0.40
C SER A 34 -8.63 -2.67 0.14
N VAL A 35 -8.16 -2.47 1.38
CA VAL A 35 -8.08 -1.14 2.00
C VAL A 35 -7.05 -0.27 1.29
N ALA A 36 -5.89 -0.82 0.92
CA ALA A 36 -4.87 -0.12 0.14
C ALA A 36 -5.43 0.38 -1.20
N SER A 37 -6.11 -0.51 -1.95
CA SER A 37 -6.73 -0.15 -3.24
C SER A 37 -7.81 0.93 -3.12
N PHE A 38 -8.53 0.97 -1.99
CA PHE A 38 -9.49 2.04 -1.73
C PHE A 38 -8.77 3.38 -1.56
N PHE A 39 -7.67 3.41 -0.79
CA PHE A 39 -6.88 4.62 -0.62
C PHE A 39 -6.19 5.08 -1.90
N ASP A 40 -5.72 4.16 -2.75
CA ASP A 40 -5.25 4.49 -4.10
C ASP A 40 -6.34 5.24 -4.89
N GLY A 41 -7.57 4.74 -4.87
CA GLY A 41 -8.68 5.32 -5.63
C GLY A 41 -9.12 6.70 -5.17
N VAL A 42 -8.86 7.06 -3.91
CA VAL A 42 -9.21 8.38 -3.33
C VAL A 42 -8.00 9.32 -3.18
N GLY A 43 -6.82 8.94 -3.69
CA GLY A 43 -5.59 9.74 -3.63
C GLY A 43 -4.88 9.75 -2.26
N GLY A 44 -5.19 8.78 -1.40
CA GLY A 44 -4.59 8.60 -0.08
C GLY A 44 -3.30 7.78 -0.10
N TYR A 45 -2.32 8.17 -0.93
CA TYR A 45 -1.13 7.36 -1.24
C TYR A 45 -0.34 6.88 -0.01
N SER A 46 -0.13 7.72 1.01
CA SER A 46 0.55 7.31 2.25
C SER A 46 -0.19 6.18 2.98
N ALA A 47 -1.51 6.25 3.08
CA ALA A 47 -2.32 5.19 3.69
C ALA A 47 -2.33 3.93 2.81
N SER A 48 -2.33 4.10 1.49
CA SER A 48 -2.22 3.00 0.55
C SER A 48 -0.92 2.20 0.74
N VAL A 49 0.23 2.89 0.75
CA VAL A 49 1.55 2.29 0.99
C VAL A 49 1.57 1.54 2.32
N PHE A 50 1.05 2.14 3.39
CA PHE A 50 0.96 1.48 4.69
C PHE A 50 0.16 0.15 4.63
N PHE A 51 -0.96 0.12 3.92
CA PHE A 51 -1.75 -1.11 3.82
C PHE A 51 -1.16 -2.15 2.86
N TYR A 52 -0.45 -1.73 1.80
CA TYR A 52 0.35 -2.65 0.99
C TYR A 52 1.53 -3.22 1.77
N GLU A 53 2.19 -2.41 2.62
CA GLU A 53 3.23 -2.87 3.54
C GLU A 53 2.69 -3.98 4.44
N ARG A 54 1.54 -3.74 5.10
CA ARG A 54 0.90 -4.76 5.95
C ARG A 54 0.47 -6.00 5.19
N GLN A 55 0.05 -5.85 3.94
CA GLN A 55 -0.31 -6.99 3.09
C GLN A 55 0.93 -7.85 2.85
N TYR A 56 2.05 -7.25 2.43
CA TYR A 56 3.30 -7.97 2.23
C TYR A 56 3.85 -8.56 3.53
N GLU A 57 3.84 -7.84 4.65
CA GLU A 57 4.25 -8.38 5.95
C GLU A 57 3.39 -9.58 6.40
N LYS A 58 2.15 -9.67 5.92
CA LYS A 58 1.25 -10.78 6.23
C LYS A 58 1.45 -11.98 5.31
N THR A 59 1.74 -11.76 4.03
CA THR A 59 1.81 -12.82 3.02
C THR A 59 3.23 -13.28 2.71
N GLU A 60 4.20 -12.37 2.86
CA GLU A 60 5.58 -12.50 2.38
C GLU A 60 5.66 -12.91 0.89
N ASP A 61 4.60 -12.64 0.12
CA ASP A 61 4.48 -13.02 -1.29
C ASP A 61 5.21 -12.00 -2.17
N PHE A 62 6.04 -12.51 -3.09
CA PHE A 62 6.81 -11.68 -4.01
C PHE A 62 5.92 -10.78 -4.90
N SER A 63 4.72 -11.23 -5.27
CA SER A 63 3.79 -10.41 -6.05
C SER A 63 3.26 -9.22 -5.25
N ASP A 64 3.04 -9.40 -3.95
CA ASP A 64 2.65 -8.30 -3.06
C ASP A 64 3.85 -7.35 -2.81
N LEU A 65 5.09 -7.85 -2.80
CA LEU A 65 6.31 -7.04 -2.75
C LEU A 65 6.49 -6.17 -4.00
N VAL A 66 6.27 -6.72 -5.19
CA VAL A 66 6.30 -5.97 -6.46
C VAL A 66 5.33 -4.79 -6.39
N VAL A 67 4.08 -5.06 -5.98
CA VAL A 67 3.06 -4.00 -5.86
C VAL A 67 3.48 -2.95 -4.83
N LEU A 68 4.04 -3.36 -3.69
CA LEU A 68 4.51 -2.42 -2.69
C LEU A 68 5.64 -1.51 -3.21
N VAL A 69 6.63 -2.07 -3.90
CA VAL A 69 7.75 -1.31 -4.48
C VAL A 69 7.26 -0.32 -5.53
N ASP A 70 6.34 -0.73 -6.41
CA ASP A 70 5.73 0.15 -7.41
C ASP A 70 4.92 1.29 -6.74
N LYS A 71 4.30 1.04 -5.59
CA LYS A 71 3.52 2.05 -4.87
C LYS A 71 4.36 3.02 -4.06
N ILE A 72 5.51 2.56 -3.56
CA ILE A 72 6.49 3.43 -2.92
C ILE A 72 7.14 4.34 -3.97
N ASP A 73 7.24 3.92 -5.22
CA ASP A 73 7.75 4.79 -6.30
C ASP A 73 6.97 6.10 -6.39
N ASP A 74 5.65 6.00 -6.30
CA ASP A 74 4.73 7.13 -6.36
C ASP A 74 4.82 8.06 -5.13
N PHE A 75 5.46 7.64 -4.03
CA PHE A 75 5.43 8.35 -2.75
C PHE A 75 6.81 8.46 -2.09
N SER A 76 7.29 9.68 -1.88
CA SER A 76 8.68 10.05 -1.54
C SER A 76 9.19 9.67 -0.14
N ASP A 77 8.75 8.56 0.45
CA ASP A 77 9.32 8.04 1.70
C ASP A 77 10.58 7.21 1.41
N ALA A 78 11.74 7.88 1.47
CA ALA A 78 13.03 7.29 1.12
C ALA A 78 13.44 6.12 2.02
N ASP A 79 13.05 6.13 3.30
CA ASP A 79 13.42 5.08 4.26
C ASP A 79 12.65 3.79 3.97
N ILE A 80 11.34 3.91 3.74
CA ILE A 80 10.50 2.77 3.34
C ILE A 80 10.94 2.25 1.96
N ALA A 81 11.22 3.15 1.01
CA ALA A 81 11.73 2.79 -0.31
C ALA A 81 13.01 1.98 -0.20
N LYS A 82 14.00 2.45 0.55
CA LYS A 82 15.30 1.77 0.72
C LYS A 82 15.12 0.39 1.34
N LYS A 83 14.28 0.25 2.36
CA LYS A 83 13.99 -1.04 3.03
C LYS A 83 13.43 -2.05 2.03
N TYR A 84 12.35 -1.70 1.34
CA TYR A 84 11.64 -2.66 0.48
C TYR A 84 12.28 -2.87 -0.89
N LEU A 85 12.96 -1.86 -1.45
CA LEU A 85 13.78 -2.04 -2.65
C LEU A 85 14.93 -3.01 -2.37
N LYS A 86 15.59 -2.93 -1.21
CA LYS A 86 16.62 -3.90 -0.84
C LYS A 86 16.08 -5.33 -0.81
N ILE A 87 14.96 -5.53 -0.12
CA ILE A 87 14.33 -6.86 -0.02
C ILE A 87 13.93 -7.36 -1.42
N PHE A 88 13.44 -6.47 -2.27
CA PHE A 88 13.02 -6.79 -3.62
C PHE A 88 14.16 -7.20 -4.54
N ILE A 89 15.27 -6.45 -4.58
CA ILE A 89 16.42 -6.78 -5.43
C ILE A 89 17.19 -8.01 -4.95
N GLU A 90 17.17 -8.30 -3.64
CA GLU A 90 17.81 -9.48 -3.05
C GLU A 90 16.91 -10.74 -3.13
N HIS A 91 15.64 -10.61 -3.56
CA HIS A 91 14.72 -11.73 -3.65
C HIS A 91 15.09 -12.69 -4.79
N GLN A 92 14.97 -14.00 -4.56
CA GLN A 92 15.33 -15.04 -5.55
C GLN A 92 14.53 -14.94 -6.87
N GLU A 93 13.34 -14.35 -6.83
CA GLU A 93 12.46 -14.19 -8.00
C GLU A 93 12.74 -12.90 -8.78
N PHE A 94 13.61 -12.02 -8.29
CA PHE A 94 13.90 -10.72 -8.88
C PHE A 94 14.43 -10.83 -10.32
N GLU A 95 15.43 -11.69 -10.55
CA GLU A 95 16.00 -11.88 -11.88
C GLU A 95 14.95 -12.37 -12.88
N ASN A 96 14.10 -13.31 -12.46
CA ASN A 96 12.99 -13.83 -13.28
C ASN A 96 11.94 -12.76 -13.55
N TYR A 97 11.65 -11.90 -12.56
CA TYR A 97 10.73 -10.78 -12.72
C TYR A 97 11.23 -9.76 -13.74
N CYS A 98 12.54 -9.48 -13.74
CA CYS A 98 13.19 -8.53 -14.63
C CYS A 98 13.51 -9.10 -16.01
N ALA A 99 13.57 -10.43 -16.16
CA ALA A 99 13.95 -11.10 -17.39
C ALA A 99 13.10 -10.63 -18.59
N GLY A 100 13.75 -9.99 -19.56
CA GLY A 100 13.12 -9.53 -20.80
C GLY A 100 12.18 -8.33 -20.67
N LYS A 101 12.08 -7.69 -19.50
CA LYS A 101 11.29 -6.46 -19.29
C LYS A 101 12.15 -5.21 -19.41
N MET A 102 11.61 -4.17 -20.02
CA MET A 102 12.23 -2.85 -20.12
C MET A 102 11.45 -1.85 -19.27
N ALA A 103 12.18 -1.01 -18.53
CA ALA A 103 11.57 0.04 -17.69
C ALA A 103 11.18 1.26 -18.55
N THR A 104 12.15 1.90 -19.22
CA THR A 104 11.93 2.99 -20.17
C THR A 104 13.21 3.27 -20.96
N LYS A 105 13.10 3.76 -22.21
CA LYS A 105 14.23 4.21 -23.03
C LYS A 105 15.38 3.19 -23.19
N GLY A 106 15.06 1.89 -23.29
CA GLY A 106 16.05 0.84 -23.51
C GLY A 106 16.82 0.40 -22.26
N VAL A 107 16.50 0.96 -21.09
CA VAL A 107 17.05 0.49 -19.80
C VAL A 107 16.31 -0.77 -19.37
N SER A 108 17.06 -1.81 -18.99
CA SER A 108 16.48 -3.02 -18.45
C SER A 108 15.78 -2.75 -17.12
N LEU A 109 14.75 -3.52 -16.81
CA LEU A 109 14.03 -3.34 -15.55
C LEU A 109 14.94 -3.57 -14.33
N ALA A 110 15.93 -4.45 -14.45
CA ALA A 110 16.94 -4.68 -13.42
C ALA A 110 17.83 -3.44 -13.18
N GLU A 111 18.37 -2.85 -14.25
CA GLU A 111 19.19 -1.62 -14.14
C GLU A 111 18.41 -0.46 -13.51
N TYR A 112 17.12 -0.34 -13.82
CA TYR A 112 16.26 0.68 -13.24
C TYR A 112 16.15 0.55 -11.71
N TYR A 113 15.80 -0.63 -11.18
CA TYR A 113 15.65 -0.81 -9.74
C TYR A 113 16.99 -0.78 -8.99
N LEU A 114 18.06 -1.30 -9.60
CA LEU A 114 19.41 -1.25 -9.02
C LEU A 114 19.95 0.18 -8.91
N GLY A 115 19.86 0.97 -9.99
CA GLY A 115 20.32 2.37 -9.97
C GLY A 115 19.54 3.21 -8.95
N ARG A 116 18.24 2.95 -8.82
CA ARG A 116 17.43 3.60 -7.79
C ARG A 116 17.84 3.22 -6.37
N TYR A 117 18.16 1.96 -6.13
CA TYR A 117 18.63 1.54 -4.82
C TYR A 117 19.95 2.25 -4.45
N GLU A 118 20.84 2.45 -5.42
CA GLU A 118 22.07 3.23 -5.26
C GLU A 118 21.79 4.72 -4.96
N ASP A 119 20.81 5.34 -5.63
CA ASP A 119 20.41 6.74 -5.38
C ASP A 119 19.87 6.98 -3.95
N LEU A 120 19.39 5.92 -3.28
CA LEU A 120 18.86 5.95 -1.91
C LEU A 120 19.93 5.61 -0.85
N GLN A 121 21.19 5.35 -1.24
CA GLN A 121 22.28 5.02 -0.31
C GLN A 121 22.87 6.24 0.38
#